data_AF-A0A7R9QAE6-F1
#
_entry.id   AF-A0A7R9QAE6-F1
#
_cell.length_a   1.000
_cell.length_b   1.000
_cell.length_c   1.000
_cell.angle_alpha   90.00
_cell.angle_beta   90.00
_cell.angle_gamma   90.00
#
_symmetry.space_group_name_H-M   'P 1'
#
loop_
_entity.id
_entity.type
_entity.pdbx_description
1 polymer ?
#
loop_
_entity_poly.entity_id
_entity_poly.type
_entity_poly.pdbx_seq_one_letter_code
_entity_poly.pdbx_strand_id
1 'polypeptide(L)'
;MIRLYDWINYSMAIRTDGHDMKHWLFIISSLLLLTQIRTSGKGASNFRAIEKRILDSIIGDGRYDSRIRPSGANASAGQDGPALVSINIYVRSISSIDDVTMY
;
A
#
# COMPACT_ATOMS: atom_id res chain seq x y z
N MET A 1 -8.73 45.81 9.61
CA MET A 1 -8.20 44.49 9.18
C MET A 1 -7.18 44.75 8.10
N ILE A 2 -5.89 44.84 8.46
CA ILE A 2 -4.81 45.13 7.50
C ILE A 2 -4.58 43.86 6.69
N ARG A 3 -4.65 43.95 5.35
CA ARG A 3 -4.47 42.79 4.48
C ARG A 3 -2.99 42.46 4.42
N LEU A 4 -2.66 41.17 4.40
CA LEU A 4 -1.29 40.64 4.36
C LEU A 4 -0.42 41.32 3.29
N TYR A 5 -1.03 41.70 2.16
CA TYR A 5 -0.38 42.38 1.05
C TYR A 5 0.07 43.81 1.40
N ASP A 6 -0.70 44.53 2.22
CA ASP A 6 -0.37 45.89 2.67
C ASP A 6 0.82 45.86 3.63
N TRP A 7 0.91 44.82 4.47
CA TRP A 7 2.04 44.62 5.39
C TRP A 7 3.33 44.25 4.65
N ILE A 8 3.23 43.42 3.59
CA ILE A 8 4.37 43.07 2.74
C ILE A 8 4.91 44.31 2.02
N ASN A 9 4.05 45.12 1.40
CA ASN A 9 4.46 46.34 0.70
C ASN A 9 5.06 47.38 1.66
N TYR A 10 4.51 47.52 2.87
CA TYR A 10 5.06 48.41 3.90
C TYR A 10 6.45 47.94 4.38
N SER A 11 6.67 46.63 4.49
CA SER A 11 7.98 46.08 4.85
C SER A 11 9.04 46.26 3.74
N MET A 12 8.61 46.28 2.48
CA MET A 12 9.49 46.44 1.32
C MET A 12 9.83 47.92 1.06
N ALA A 13 8.93 48.85 1.39
CA ALA A 13 9.12 50.29 1.24
C ALA A 13 10.13 50.91 2.23
N ILE A 14 10.39 50.26 3.37
CA ILE A 14 11.31 50.77 4.41
C ILE A 14 12.77 50.35 4.16
N ARG A 15 13.05 49.45 3.22
CA ARG A 15 14.32 48.70 3.19
C ARG A 15 15.12 48.92 1.91
N THR A 16 15.75 50.09 1.78
CA THR A 16 16.62 50.47 0.65
C THR A 16 18.12 50.25 0.92
N ASP A 17 18.50 49.63 2.04
CA ASP A 17 19.90 49.49 2.42
C ASP A 17 20.40 48.07 2.11
N GLY A 18 21.35 47.97 1.17
CA GLY A 18 21.78 46.69 0.58
C GLY A 18 22.44 45.69 1.53
N HIS A 19 22.80 46.08 2.76
CA HIS A 19 23.28 45.16 3.81
C HIS A 19 22.15 44.29 4.37
N ASP A 20 20.95 44.87 4.45
CA ASP A 20 19.80 44.31 5.12
C ASP A 20 19.01 43.32 4.25
N MET A 21 19.14 43.47 2.93
CA MET A 21 18.55 42.58 1.92
C MET A 21 19.23 41.20 1.90
N LYS A 22 20.53 41.13 2.20
CA LYS A 22 21.31 39.88 2.17
C LYS A 22 20.86 38.89 3.25
N HIS A 23 20.57 39.37 4.45
CA HIS A 23 20.07 38.55 5.55
C HIS A 23 18.68 37.96 5.24
N TRP A 24 17.80 38.76 4.63
CA TRP A 24 16.47 38.31 4.22
C TRP A 24 16.52 37.27 3.09
N LEU A 25 17.41 37.46 2.11
CA LEU A 25 17.66 36.47 1.07
C LEU A 25 18.20 35.15 1.66
N PHE A 26 19.04 35.24 2.70
CA PHE A 26 19.54 34.06 3.42
C PHE A 26 18.43 33.33 4.17
N ILE A 27 17.52 34.06 4.82
CA ILE A 27 16.37 33.50 5.54
C ILE A 27 15.41 32.81 4.55
N ILE A 28 15.06 33.47 3.45
CA ILE A 28 14.20 32.91 2.40
C ILE A 28 14.85 31.67 1.79
N SER A 29 16.15 31.73 1.49
CA SER A 29 16.89 30.58 0.95
C SER A 29 16.93 29.41 1.93
N SER A 30 17.13 29.67 3.24
CA SER A 30 17.10 28.62 4.26
C SER A 30 15.70 28.03 4.43
N LEU A 31 14.65 28.86 4.36
CA LEU A 31 13.26 28.42 4.42
C LEU A 31 12.92 27.56 3.20
N LEU A 32 13.39 27.94 2.01
CA LEU A 32 13.24 27.17 0.79
C LEU A 32 14.01 25.83 0.88
N LEU A 33 15.22 25.82 1.43
CA LEU A 33 16.02 24.60 1.63
C LEU A 33 15.34 23.64 2.63
N LEU A 34 14.75 24.17 3.70
CA LEU A 34 14.01 23.40 4.70
C LEU A 34 12.75 22.74 4.12
N THR A 35 12.13 23.32 3.09
CA THR A 35 10.98 22.71 2.41
C THR A 35 11.34 21.52 1.53
N GLN A 36 12.59 21.43 1.04
CA GLN A 36 13.04 20.32 0.17
C GLN A 36 13.29 19.01 0.95
N ILE A 37 13.46 19.06 2.28
CA ILE A 37 13.71 17.85 3.10
C ILE A 37 12.43 17.00 3.27
N ARG A 38 11.24 17.55 3.00
CA ARG A 38 9.96 16.83 3.15
C ARG A 38 9.57 15.96 1.97
N THR A 39 10.29 15.99 0.85
CA THR A 39 10.09 15.03 -0.25
C THR A 39 10.88 13.75 0.04
N SER A 40 10.57 13.12 1.19
CA SER A 40 11.09 11.82 1.53
C SER A 40 10.76 10.85 0.41
N GLY A 41 11.82 10.37 -0.26
CA GLY A 41 11.71 9.41 -1.34
C GLY A 41 10.84 8.25 -0.89
N LYS A 42 9.89 7.86 -1.74
CA LYS A 42 9.20 6.58 -1.61
C LYS A 42 10.27 5.52 -1.75
N GLY A 43 10.87 5.11 -0.62
CA GLY A 43 11.84 4.02 -0.56
C GLY A 43 11.24 2.80 -1.25
N ALA A 44 12.06 2.08 -2.01
CA ALA A 44 11.66 0.91 -2.75
C ALA A 44 10.72 0.04 -1.91
N SER A 45 9.49 -0.16 -2.41
CA SER A 45 8.45 -0.88 -1.70
C SER A 45 8.98 -2.27 -1.34
N ASN A 46 9.11 -2.53 -0.04
CA ASN A 46 9.67 -3.79 0.44
C ASN A 46 8.61 -4.89 0.22
N PHE A 47 8.67 -5.56 -0.94
CA PHE A 47 7.63 -6.49 -1.40
C PHE A 47 7.31 -7.60 -0.37
N ARG A 48 8.32 -8.08 0.36
CA ARG A 48 8.14 -9.05 1.45
C ARG A 48 7.27 -8.53 2.59
N ALA A 49 7.40 -7.24 2.94
CA ALA A 49 6.58 -6.64 3.99
C ALA A 49 5.12 -6.46 3.53
N ILE A 50 4.92 -6.17 2.25
CA ILE A 50 3.58 -6.06 1.64
C ILE A 50 2.91 -7.43 1.56
N GLU A 51 3.63 -8.45 1.08
CA GLU A 51 3.14 -9.83 0.99
C GLU A 51 2.75 -10.36 2.37
N LYS A 52 3.62 -10.19 3.37
CA LYS A 52 3.31 -10.57 4.75
C LYS A 52 2.05 -9.87 5.25
N ARG A 53 1.92 -8.56 5.04
CA ARG A 53 0.72 -7.80 5.44
C ARG A 53 -0.56 -8.36 4.80
N ILE A 54 -0.49 -8.74 3.53
CA ILE A 54 -1.64 -9.30 2.81
C ILE A 54 -1.98 -10.69 3.39
N LEU A 55 -0.99 -11.55 3.59
CA LEU A 55 -1.21 -12.88 4.16
C LEU A 55 -1.79 -12.81 5.58
N ASP A 56 -1.24 -11.94 6.42
CA ASP A 56 -1.73 -11.70 7.78
C ASP A 56 -3.18 -11.19 7.76
N SER A 57 -3.55 -10.35 6.79
CA SER A 57 -4.93 -9.85 6.68
C SER A 57 -5.95 -10.91 6.26
N ILE A 58 -5.51 -11.97 5.56
CA ILE A 58 -6.39 -13.05 5.08
C ILE A 58 -6.48 -14.16 6.14
N ILE A 59 -5.36 -14.53 6.77
CA ILE A 59 -5.25 -15.74 7.59
C ILE A 59 -4.90 -15.44 9.07
N GLY A 60 -4.17 -14.37 9.36
CA GLY A 60 -3.47 -14.16 10.64
C GLY A 60 -4.32 -13.79 11.84
N ASP A 61 -5.34 -12.93 11.67
CA ASP A 61 -6.12 -12.37 12.79
C ASP A 61 -7.26 -13.29 13.30
N GLY A 62 -7.23 -14.59 12.95
CA GLY A 62 -8.28 -15.54 13.35
C GLY A 62 -9.64 -15.30 12.69
N ARG A 63 -9.70 -14.44 11.67
CA ARG A 63 -10.91 -14.18 10.86
C ARG A 63 -11.25 -15.34 9.91
N TYR A 64 -10.28 -16.17 9.59
CA TYR A 64 -10.45 -17.35 8.75
C TYR A 64 -10.66 -18.58 9.62
N ASP A 65 -11.83 -19.21 9.54
CA ASP A 65 -12.12 -20.49 10.20
C ASP A 65 -12.07 -21.63 9.18
N SER A 66 -11.05 -22.48 9.28
CA SER A 66 -10.85 -23.63 8.38
C SER A 66 -11.88 -24.76 8.57
N ARG A 67 -12.71 -24.70 9.63
CA ARG A 67 -13.77 -25.67 9.89
C ARG A 67 -15.05 -25.38 9.10
N ILE A 68 -15.17 -24.17 8.56
CA ILE A 68 -16.34 -23.72 7.79
C ILE A 68 -16.00 -23.81 6.30
N ARG A 69 -16.86 -24.47 5.53
CA ARG A 69 -16.72 -24.55 4.07
C ARG A 69 -16.95 -23.16 3.42
N PRO A 70 -16.29 -22.83 2.30
CA PRO A 70 -16.62 -21.63 1.53
C PRO A 70 -18.02 -21.76 0.91
N SER A 71 -18.78 -20.67 0.89
CA SER A 71 -20.12 -20.62 0.30
C SER A 71 -20.08 -20.66 -1.22
N GLY A 72 -20.98 -21.42 -1.85
CA GLY A 72 -21.10 -21.49 -3.30
C GLY A 72 -21.69 -20.21 -3.93
N ALA A 73 -21.23 -19.86 -5.13
CA ALA A 73 -21.65 -18.65 -5.86
C ALA A 73 -23.08 -18.70 -6.46
N ASN A 74 -23.71 -19.88 -6.51
CA ASN A 74 -25.01 -20.08 -7.17
C ASN A 74 -26.16 -20.04 -6.15
N ALA A 75 -26.91 -18.95 -6.15
CA ALA A 75 -27.97 -18.63 -5.19
C ALA A 75 -29.39 -19.11 -5.61
N SER A 76 -29.51 -20.23 -6.33
CA SER A 76 -30.81 -20.69 -6.82
C SER A 76 -31.79 -21.15 -5.72
N ALA A 77 -31.32 -21.39 -4.50
CA ALA A 77 -32.15 -21.60 -3.32
C ALA A 77 -31.42 -21.08 -2.07
N GLY A 78 -31.78 -19.89 -1.57
CA GLY A 78 -31.49 -19.45 -0.21
C GLY A 78 -30.03 -19.54 0.26
N GLN A 79 -29.22 -18.55 -0.15
CA GLN A 79 -28.03 -18.04 0.56
C GLN A 79 -26.80 -18.93 0.85
N ASP A 80 -26.78 -20.24 0.58
CA ASP A 80 -25.53 -21.03 0.60
C ASP A 80 -25.53 -22.18 -0.42
N GLY A 81 -24.86 -21.98 -1.55
CA GLY A 81 -24.70 -23.00 -2.58
C GLY A 81 -23.59 -24.02 -2.26
N PRO A 82 -23.55 -25.18 -2.93
CA PRO A 82 -22.45 -26.14 -2.78
C PRO A 82 -21.11 -25.55 -3.25
N ALA A 83 -20.02 -25.97 -2.61
CA ALA A 83 -18.66 -25.63 -3.04
C ALA A 83 -18.34 -26.35 -4.35
N LEU A 84 -18.06 -25.60 -5.42
CA LEU A 84 -17.66 -26.15 -6.71
C LEU A 84 -16.15 -26.41 -6.71
N VAL A 85 -15.76 -27.68 -6.83
CA VAL A 85 -14.35 -28.09 -6.85
C VAL A 85 -13.99 -28.56 -8.26
N SER A 86 -13.08 -27.82 -8.91
CA SER A 86 -12.49 -28.24 -10.18
C SER A 86 -11.23 -29.05 -9.92
N ILE A 87 -11.15 -30.24 -10.51
CA ILE A 87 -10.05 -31.19 -10.30
C ILE A 87 -9.23 -31.30 -11.58
N ASN A 88 -7.91 -31.20 -11.45
CA ASN A 88 -6.97 -31.49 -12.51
C ASN A 88 -5.99 -32.58 -12.02
N ILE A 89 -5.91 -33.69 -12.75
CA ILE A 89 -5.04 -34.82 -12.39
C ILE A 89 -3.91 -34.91 -13.42
N TYR A 90 -2.68 -34.85 -12.92
CA TYR A 90 -1.47 -35.10 -13.72
C TYR A 90 -0.78 -36.38 -13.24
N VAL A 91 -0.88 -37.44 -14.05
CA VAL A 91 -0.19 -38.71 -13.78
C VAL A 91 1.26 -38.59 -14.24
N ARG A 92 2.20 -38.64 -13.29
CA ARG A 92 3.64 -38.55 -13.59
C ARG A 92 4.22 -39.83 -14.16
N SER A 93 3.87 -40.97 -13.57
CA SER A 93 4.22 -42.30 -14.05
C SER A 93 3.32 -43.34 -13.41
N ILE A 94 3.15 -44.46 -14.10
CA ILE A 94 2.52 -45.67 -13.55
C ILE A 94 3.66 -46.65 -13.30
N SER A 95 3.84 -47.06 -12.04
CA SER A 95 4.98 -47.89 -11.62
C SER A 95 4.92 -49.32 -12.14
N SER A 96 3.75 -49.93 -12.10
CA SER A 96 3.51 -51.29 -12.60
C SER A 96 2.01 -51.47 -12.81
N ILE A 97 1.67 -52.26 -13.82
CA ILE A 97 0.31 -52.76 -14.02
C ILE A 97 0.41 -54.27 -13.87
N ASP A 98 -0.36 -54.82 -12.94
CA ASP A 98 -0.42 -56.25 -12.66
C ASP A 98 -1.89 -56.68 -12.62
N ASP A 99 -2.20 -57.76 -13.33
CA ASP A 99 -3.53 -58.36 -13.46
C ASP A 99 -3.71 -59.58 -12.54
N VAL A 100 -2.62 -60.15 -12.02
CA VAL A 100 -2.66 -61.27 -11.11
C VAL A 100 -3.06 -60.80 -9.72
N THR A 101 -2.50 -59.71 -9.20
CA THR A 101 -2.81 -59.24 -7.83
C THR A 101 -4.06 -58.35 -7.71
N MET A 102 -4.99 -58.42 -8.67
CA MET A 102 -6.22 -57.62 -8.69
C MET A 102 -7.33 -58.10 -7.74
N TYR A 103 -7.10 -59.15 -6.95
CA TYR A 103 -8.07 -59.73 -6.00
C TYR A 103 -7.93 -59.21 -4.57
#